data_AF-A0A9D6YZD6-F1
#
_entry.id   AF-A0A9D6YZD6-F1
#
_cell.length_a   1.000
_cell.length_b   1.000
_cell.length_c   1.000
_cell.angle_alpha   90.00
_cell.angle_beta   90.00
_cell.angle_gamma   90.00
#
_symmetry.space_group_name_H-M   'P 1'
#
loop_
_entity.id
_entity.type
_entity.pdbx_description
1 polymer ?
#
loop_
_entity_poly.entity_id
_entity_poly.type
_entity_poly.pdbx_seq_one_letter_code
_entity_poly.pdbx_strand_id
1 'polypeptide(L)'
;MTCPDFDWKGFVLDEAPAPERRRMEEHLASCAACREETESLRLTLTAMRRLPAREIPRRISFVSDPVFEPAWWQRFWNSGPRLGFASAAMLSVAILAHGVAGRGGAGGSQTASQVQVAAQVEAQVQVEVDKRLSSTVEQRLQAQLKPAMNDLAARIEEFEKRAGEQREADLRDVKSAFTLLDKRVSNIYLTAARYGGD
;
A
#
# COMPACT_ATOMS: atom_id res chain seq x y z
N MET A 1 14.34 -16.67 -12.72
CA MET A 1 14.01 -17.01 -14.11
C MET A 1 14.57 -18.39 -14.35
N THR A 2 13.70 -19.32 -14.69
CA THR A 2 14.07 -20.71 -14.93
C THR A 2 14.63 -20.79 -16.34
N CYS A 3 15.85 -21.31 -16.50
CA CYS A 3 16.56 -21.41 -17.78
C CYS A 3 16.83 -20.03 -18.45
N PRO A 4 17.93 -19.33 -18.08
CA PRO A 4 18.23 -17.97 -18.56
C PRO A 4 18.56 -17.87 -20.05
N ASP A 5 18.78 -19.00 -20.73
CA ASP A 5 19.10 -19.06 -22.16
C ASP A 5 17.90 -18.74 -23.07
N PHE A 6 16.68 -18.71 -22.51
CA PHE A 6 15.44 -18.50 -23.25
C PHE A 6 14.74 -17.21 -22.81
N ASP A 7 14.43 -16.31 -23.77
CA ASP A 7 13.65 -15.11 -23.50
C ASP A 7 12.13 -15.40 -23.47
N TRP A 8 11.66 -15.94 -22.34
CA TRP A 8 10.24 -16.26 -22.14
C TRP A 8 9.31 -15.04 -22.29
N LYS A 9 9.80 -13.82 -22.02
CA LYS A 9 9.01 -12.60 -22.18
C LYS A 9 8.78 -12.29 -23.64
N GLY A 10 9.86 -12.27 -24.44
CA GLY A 10 9.78 -12.09 -25.89
C GLY A 10 8.91 -13.15 -26.56
N PHE A 11 9.00 -14.41 -26.11
CA PHE A 11 8.13 -15.49 -26.60
C PHE A 11 6.64 -15.27 -26.32
N VAL A 12 6.28 -14.84 -25.10
CA VAL A 12 4.87 -14.58 -24.74
C VAL A 12 4.33 -13.32 -25.43
N LEU A 13 5.19 -12.34 -25.73
CA LEU A 13 4.85 -11.11 -26.45
C LEU A 13 4.86 -11.25 -27.98
N ASP A 14 5.17 -12.43 -28.51
CA ASP A 14 5.30 -12.70 -29.95
C ASP A 14 6.45 -11.94 -30.63
N GLU A 15 7.48 -11.59 -29.87
CA GLU A 15 8.68 -10.86 -30.32
C GLU A 15 9.86 -11.80 -30.65
N ALA A 16 9.74 -13.10 -30.34
CA ALA A 16 10.78 -14.09 -30.60
C ALA A 16 10.86 -14.46 -32.10
N PRO A 17 12.07 -14.50 -32.71
CA PRO A 17 12.26 -14.94 -34.08
C PRO A 17 11.74 -16.37 -34.32
N ALA A 18 11.15 -16.63 -35.50
CA ALA A 18 10.61 -17.94 -35.87
C ALA A 18 11.54 -19.17 -35.61
N PRO A 19 12.86 -19.13 -35.88
CA PRO A 19 13.72 -20.28 -35.60
C PRO A 19 13.96 -20.51 -34.10
N GLU A 20 13.97 -19.44 -33.30
CA GLU A 20 14.16 -19.51 -31.85
C GLU A 20 12.88 -20.00 -31.16
N ARG A 21 11.72 -19.52 -31.64
CA ARG A 21 10.41 -19.92 -31.15
C ARG A 21 10.20 -21.44 -31.15
N ARG A 22 10.61 -22.14 -32.22
CA ARG A 22 10.50 -23.61 -32.30
C ARG A 22 11.32 -24.31 -31.21
N ARG A 23 12.54 -23.84 -30.95
CA ARG A 23 13.41 -24.38 -29.89
C ARG A 23 12.81 -24.15 -28.51
N MET A 24 12.16 -23.00 -28.31
CA MET A 24 11.46 -22.68 -27.07
C MET A 24 10.23 -23.57 -26.86
N GLU A 25 9.44 -23.82 -27.91
CA GLU A 25 8.30 -24.74 -27.87
C GLU A 25 8.73 -26.18 -27.55
N GLU A 26 9.83 -26.65 -28.15
CA GLU A 26 10.46 -27.93 -27.82
C GLU A 26 10.92 -27.99 -26.35
N HIS A 27 11.55 -26.92 -25.85
CA HIS A 27 11.97 -26.85 -24.46
C HIS A 27 10.78 -26.89 -23.50
N LEU A 28 9.69 -26.17 -23.80
CA LEU A 28 8.47 -26.16 -23.00
C LEU A 28 7.81 -27.54 -22.91
N ALA A 29 7.96 -28.40 -23.92
CA ALA A 29 7.49 -29.79 -23.83
C ALA A 29 8.24 -30.58 -22.74
N SER A 30 9.53 -30.31 -22.56
CA SER A 30 10.39 -31.04 -21.62
C SER A 30 10.49 -30.43 -20.21
N CYS A 31 10.27 -29.12 -20.04
CA CYS A 31 10.54 -28.41 -18.79
C CYS A 31 9.26 -27.89 -18.11
N ALA A 32 8.88 -28.50 -16.97
CA ALA A 32 7.68 -28.10 -16.23
C ALA A 32 7.76 -26.69 -15.64
N ALA A 33 8.90 -26.32 -15.05
CA ALA A 33 9.09 -25.01 -14.43
C ALA A 33 9.02 -23.86 -15.45
N CYS A 34 9.53 -24.06 -16.68
CA CYS A 34 9.37 -23.07 -17.75
C CYS A 34 7.92 -22.96 -18.24
N ARG A 35 7.15 -24.07 -18.23
CA ARG A 35 5.70 -24.00 -18.54
C ARG A 35 4.96 -23.14 -17.52
N GLU A 36 5.18 -23.36 -16.24
CA GLU A 36 4.57 -22.56 -15.17
C GLU A 36 4.94 -21.07 -15.29
N GLU A 37 6.20 -20.76 -15.59
CA GLU A 37 6.66 -19.39 -15.82
C GLU A 37 5.95 -18.76 -17.03
N THR A 38 5.86 -19.45 -18.17
CA THR A 38 5.14 -18.94 -19.34
C THR A 38 3.63 -18.79 -19.12
N GLU A 39 3.01 -19.66 -18.32
CA GLU A 39 1.61 -19.56 -17.95
C GLU A 39 1.34 -18.34 -17.06
N SER A 40 2.19 -18.10 -16.06
CA SER A 40 2.15 -16.92 -15.22
C SER A 40 2.28 -15.62 -16.02
N LEU A 41 3.21 -15.59 -16.98
CA LEU A 41 3.39 -14.46 -17.90
C LEU A 41 2.15 -14.23 -18.79
N ARG A 42 1.54 -15.31 -19.32
CA ARG A 42 0.30 -15.22 -20.11
C ARG A 42 -0.87 -14.69 -19.30
N LEU A 43 -1.04 -15.15 -18.06
CA LEU A 43 -2.07 -14.63 -17.15
C LEU A 43 -1.90 -13.13 -16.90
N THR A 44 -0.66 -12.69 -16.67
CA THR A 44 -0.32 -11.27 -16.49
C THR A 44 -0.67 -10.47 -17.75
N LEU A 45 -0.31 -10.97 -18.93
CA LEU A 45 -0.64 -10.33 -20.21
C LEU A 45 -2.15 -10.23 -20.43
N THR A 46 -2.91 -11.27 -20.10
CA THR A 46 -4.38 -11.25 -20.16
C THR A 46 -4.96 -10.22 -19.19
N ALA A 47 -4.43 -10.12 -17.97
CA ALA A 47 -4.85 -9.10 -17.01
C ALA A 47 -4.56 -7.68 -17.52
N MET A 48 -3.37 -7.45 -18.08
CA MET A 48 -3.01 -6.14 -18.66
C MET A 48 -3.90 -5.77 -19.84
N ARG A 49 -4.26 -6.72 -20.71
CA ARG A 49 -5.16 -6.49 -21.86
C ARG A 49 -6.60 -6.15 -21.45
N ARG A 50 -7.00 -6.37 -20.20
CA ARG A 50 -8.30 -5.94 -19.67
C ARG A 50 -8.33 -4.47 -19.24
N LEU A 51 -7.17 -3.84 -19.08
CA LEU A 51 -7.11 -2.42 -18.76
C LEU A 51 -7.62 -1.59 -19.95
N PRO A 52 -8.37 -0.50 -19.70
CA PRO A 52 -8.80 0.38 -20.77
C PRO A 52 -7.57 1.00 -21.45
N ALA A 53 -7.53 0.95 -22.78
CA ALA A 53 -6.52 1.63 -23.56
C ALA A 53 -6.64 3.15 -23.31
N ARG A 54 -5.72 3.69 -22.51
CA ARG A 54 -5.57 5.13 -22.31
C ARG A 54 -4.51 5.66 -23.24
N GLU A 55 -4.71 6.86 -23.77
CA GLU A 55 -3.66 7.56 -24.50
C GLU A 55 -2.44 7.73 -23.59
N ILE A 56 -1.26 7.37 -24.11
CA ILE A 56 0.01 7.61 -23.41
C ILE A 56 0.13 9.14 -23.24
N PRO A 57 0.26 9.66 -22.01
CA PRO A 57 0.31 11.09 -21.79
C PRO A 57 1.50 11.70 -22.54
N ARG A 58 1.21 12.49 -23.58
CA ARG A 58 2.21 13.13 -24.45
C ARG A 58 2.98 14.26 -23.77
N ARG A 59 2.57 14.64 -22.56
CA ARG A 59 3.21 15.66 -21.72
C ARG A 59 3.35 15.11 -20.31
N ILE A 60 4.41 14.34 -20.10
CA ILE A 60 4.89 14.03 -18.76
C ILE A 60 5.58 15.29 -18.27
N SER A 61 4.82 16.28 -17.80
CA SER A 61 5.43 17.28 -16.92
C SER A 61 5.76 16.52 -15.65
N PHE A 62 7.05 16.35 -15.35
CA PHE A 62 7.48 16.11 -13.98
C PHE A 62 6.99 17.31 -13.18
N VAL A 63 5.76 17.24 -12.69
CA VAL A 63 5.34 18.03 -11.55
C VAL A 63 6.10 17.37 -10.40
N SER A 64 7.38 17.69 -10.28
CA SER A 64 7.99 17.77 -8.98
C SER A 64 7.01 18.62 -8.18
N ASP A 65 6.33 17.97 -7.24
CA ASP A 65 5.55 18.58 -6.16
C ASP A 65 6.16 19.96 -5.88
N PRO A 66 5.42 21.08 -5.98
CA PRO A 66 6.01 22.41 -5.85
C PRO A 66 6.90 22.41 -4.62
N VAL A 67 8.21 22.40 -4.86
CA VAL A 67 9.20 22.50 -3.81
C VAL A 67 8.99 23.91 -3.32
N PHE A 68 8.19 24.07 -2.27
CA PHE A 68 7.90 25.36 -1.66
C PHE A 68 9.25 25.96 -1.30
N GLU A 69 9.74 26.89 -2.11
CA GLU A 69 10.95 27.60 -1.78
C GLU A 69 10.70 28.32 -0.46
N PRO A 70 11.50 28.06 0.58
CA PRO A 70 11.28 28.66 1.87
C PRO A 70 11.36 30.18 1.71
N ALA A 71 10.34 30.87 2.21
CA ALA A 71 10.28 32.33 2.15
C ALA A 71 11.55 32.93 2.78
N TRP A 72 11.96 34.13 2.33
CA TRP A 72 13.20 34.77 2.79
C TRP A 72 13.33 34.86 4.32
N TRP A 73 12.20 35.03 5.03
CA TRP A 73 12.16 35.00 6.49
C TRP A 73 12.46 33.60 7.04
N GLN A 74 11.87 32.53 6.49
CA GLN A 74 12.18 31.15 6.89
C GLN A 74 13.65 30.83 6.64
N ARG A 75 14.26 31.34 5.58
CA ARG A 75 15.69 31.13 5.30
C ARG A 75 16.60 31.84 6.30
N PHE A 76 16.16 32.95 6.89
CA PHE A 76 16.85 33.63 7.98
C PHE A 76 16.74 32.83 9.30
N TRP A 77 15.53 32.37 9.64
CA TRP A 77 15.26 31.62 10.88
C TRP A 77 15.71 30.14 10.83
N ASN A 78 15.79 29.54 9.65
CA ASN A 78 16.22 28.15 9.44
C ASN A 78 17.74 28.01 9.28
N SER A 79 18.50 29.04 9.70
CA SER A 79 19.95 28.99 9.78
C SER A 79 20.40 28.23 11.04
N GLY A 80 19.94 26.98 11.17
CA GLY A 80 20.21 26.09 12.31
C GLY A 80 21.67 26.10 12.80
N PRO A 81 22.68 26.03 11.91
CA PRO A 81 24.09 26.10 12.32
C PRO A 81 24.50 27.45 12.92
N ARG A 82 23.95 28.57 12.42
CA ARG A 82 24.27 29.92 12.89
C ARG A 82 23.60 30.22 14.23
N LEU A 83 22.35 29.81 14.40
CA LEU A 83 21.63 29.92 15.68
C LEU A 83 22.24 29.01 16.75
N GLY A 84 22.71 27.82 16.37
CA GLY A 84 23.45 26.92 17.27
C GLY A 84 24.79 27.50 17.73
N PHE A 85 25.54 28.15 16.83
CA PHE A 85 26.76 28.86 17.24
C PHE A 85 26.48 30.08 18.12
N ALA A 86 25.41 30.83 17.83
CA ALA A 86 25.02 31.99 18.63
C ALA A 86 24.59 31.57 20.04
N SER A 87 23.83 30.47 20.18
CA SER A 87 23.44 29.96 21.50
C SER A 87 24.64 29.41 22.28
N ALA A 88 25.57 28.70 21.62
CA ALA A 88 26.80 28.23 22.24
C ALA A 88 27.73 29.39 22.69
N ALA A 89 27.81 30.46 21.90
CA ALA A 89 28.54 31.68 22.25
C ALA A 89 27.88 32.39 23.44
N MET A 90 26.56 32.51 23.46
CA MET A 90 25.84 33.12 24.58
C MET A 90 26.01 32.29 25.87
N LEU A 91 25.98 30.96 25.76
CA LEU A 91 26.13 30.04 26.88
C LEU A 91 27.56 30.06 27.45
N SER A 92 28.58 30.13 26.59
CA SER A 92 29.96 30.27 27.03
C SER A 92 30.23 31.62 27.72
N VAL A 93 29.66 32.72 27.21
CA VAL A 93 29.71 34.02 27.91
C VAL A 93 28.99 33.98 29.25
N ALA A 94 27.83 33.33 29.33
CA ALA A 94 27.09 33.18 30.58
C ALA A 94 27.89 32.38 31.63
N ILE A 95 28.55 31.29 31.23
CA ILE A 95 29.43 30.50 32.11
C ILE A 95 30.61 31.36 32.60
N LEU A 96 31.25 32.12 31.72
CA LEU A 96 32.37 32.99 32.10
C LEU A 96 31.91 34.10 33.05
N ALA A 97 30.79 34.76 32.76
CA ALA A 97 30.20 35.78 33.62
C ALA A 97 29.82 35.21 35.00
N HIS A 98 29.24 34.00 35.04
CA HIS A 98 28.88 33.33 36.28
C HIS A 98 30.11 32.89 37.08
N GLY A 99 31.18 32.45 36.40
CA GLY A 99 32.45 32.09 37.04
C GLY A 99 33.21 33.30 37.59
N VAL A 100 33.05 34.48 36.99
CA VAL A 100 33.67 35.73 37.48
C VAL A 100 32.82 36.35 38.59
N ALA A 101 31.48 36.33 38.48
CA ALA A 101 30.56 36.85 39.48
C ALA A 101 30.38 35.92 40.70
N GLY A 102 30.58 34.62 40.53
CA GLY A 102 30.42 33.59 41.56
C GLY A 102 31.65 33.33 42.44
N ARG A 103 32.74 34.09 42.29
CA ARG A 103 33.98 33.94 43.09
C ARG A 103 33.85 34.31 44.58
N GLY A 104 32.63 34.46 45.09
CA GLY A 104 32.33 34.70 46.52
C GLY A 104 31.90 33.47 47.32
N GLY A 105 31.82 32.26 46.75
CA GLY A 105 31.31 31.09 47.47
C GLY A 105 32.04 29.81 47.11
N ALA A 106 33.14 29.50 47.82
CA ALA A 106 33.60 28.13 47.95
C ALA A 106 32.49 27.32 48.64
N GLY A 107 31.91 26.34 47.94
CA GLY A 107 30.87 25.45 48.45
C GLY A 107 30.94 24.11 47.73
N GLY A 108 31.39 23.09 48.45
CA GLY A 108 31.83 21.80 47.91
C GLY A 108 30.76 20.92 47.27
N SER A 109 31.26 19.84 46.65
CA SER A 109 30.59 18.57 46.32
C SER A 109 29.16 18.64 45.78
N GLN A 110 29.00 18.76 44.46
CA GLN A 110 27.69 18.60 43.78
C GLN A 110 27.61 17.39 42.84
N THR A 111 28.68 16.60 42.69
CA THR A 111 28.71 15.53 41.67
C THR A 111 27.88 14.30 42.06
N ALA A 112 27.76 13.97 43.34
CA ALA A 112 26.94 12.84 43.80
C ALA A 112 25.43 13.15 43.81
N SER A 113 25.06 14.41 44.09
CA SER A 113 23.68 14.88 44.11
C SER A 113 23.10 15.07 42.71
N GLN A 114 23.91 15.47 41.71
CA GLN A 114 23.43 15.60 40.33
C GLN A 114 23.08 14.25 39.68
N VAL A 115 23.81 13.18 39.97
CA VAL A 115 23.53 11.83 39.43
C VAL A 115 22.23 11.25 40.03
N GLN A 116 21.98 11.47 41.32
CA GLN A 116 20.73 11.03 41.98
C GLN A 116 19.52 11.84 41.51
N VAL A 117 19.68 13.14 41.29
CA VAL A 117 18.61 14.00 40.75
C VAL A 117 18.29 13.64 39.30
N ALA A 118 19.30 13.36 38.46
CA ALA A 118 19.07 12.90 37.08
C ALA A 118 18.29 11.58 37.02
N ALA A 119 18.65 10.61 37.86
CA ALA A 119 17.94 9.32 37.95
C ALA A 119 16.50 9.47 38.49
N GLN A 120 16.26 10.37 39.45
CA GLN A 120 14.91 10.66 39.94
C GLN A 120 14.06 11.39 38.90
N VAL A 121 14.65 12.30 38.13
CA VAL A 121 13.95 13.02 37.05
C VAL A 121 13.59 12.07 35.92
N GLU A 122 14.48 11.17 35.50
CA GLU A 122 14.17 10.15 34.49
C GLU A 122 13.04 9.21 34.94
N ALA A 123 13.06 8.75 36.19
CA ALA A 123 12.00 7.90 36.73
C ALA A 123 10.64 8.63 36.79
N GLN A 124 10.60 9.91 37.20
CA GLN A 124 9.36 10.69 37.20
C GLN A 124 8.88 11.04 35.79
N VAL A 125 9.80 11.31 34.87
CA VAL A 125 9.48 11.55 33.45
C VAL A 125 8.91 10.28 32.83
N GLN A 126 9.49 9.10 33.07
CA GLN A 126 8.95 7.83 32.57
C GLN A 126 7.53 7.56 33.09
N VAL A 127 7.28 7.76 34.39
CA VAL A 127 5.94 7.58 34.97
C VAL A 127 4.92 8.56 34.37
N GLU A 128 5.29 9.82 34.18
CA GLU A 128 4.39 10.84 33.60
C GLU A 128 4.20 10.65 32.09
N VAL A 129 5.24 10.22 31.37
CA VAL A 129 5.20 9.86 29.95
C VAL A 129 4.29 8.67 29.74
N ASP A 130 4.44 7.59 30.52
CA ASP A 130 3.58 6.40 30.41
C ASP A 130 2.11 6.73 30.71
N LYS A 131 1.87 7.59 31.71
CA LYS A 131 0.51 8.04 32.06
C LYS A 131 -0.13 8.90 30.96
N ARG A 132 0.63 9.79 30.31
CA ARG A 132 0.12 10.67 29.25
C ARG A 132 0.06 9.99 27.89
N LEU A 133 1.01 9.11 27.57
CA LEU A 133 1.02 8.36 26.31
C LEU A 133 -0.12 7.35 26.28
N SER A 134 -0.33 6.55 27.33
CA SER A 134 -1.41 5.56 27.38
C SER A 134 -2.78 6.21 27.12
N SER A 135 -3.12 7.26 27.85
CA SER A 135 -4.41 7.95 27.67
C SER A 135 -4.56 8.60 26.28
N THR A 136 -3.48 9.17 25.73
CA THR A 136 -3.53 9.86 24.43
C THR A 136 -3.56 8.86 23.27
N VAL A 137 -2.81 7.77 23.36
CA VAL A 137 -2.78 6.69 22.37
C VAL A 137 -4.12 5.96 22.36
N GLU A 138 -4.69 5.63 23.52
CA GLU A 138 -6.02 5.01 23.60
C GLU A 138 -7.10 5.91 23.00
N GLN A 139 -7.09 7.21 23.29
CA GLN A 139 -8.03 8.16 22.70
C GLN A 139 -7.88 8.27 21.19
N ARG A 140 -6.65 8.34 20.65
CA ARG A 140 -6.42 8.38 19.20
C ARG A 140 -6.78 7.07 18.51
N LEU A 141 -6.42 5.94 19.12
CA LEU A 141 -6.76 4.61 18.62
C LEU A 141 -8.27 4.45 18.58
N GLN A 142 -8.98 4.86 19.63
CA GLN A 142 -10.43 4.80 19.67
C GLN A 142 -11.09 5.78 18.69
N ALA A 143 -10.52 6.97 18.49
CA ALA A 143 -11.02 7.96 17.54
C ALA A 143 -10.80 7.56 16.08
N GLN A 144 -9.71 6.86 15.75
CA GLN A 144 -9.38 6.48 14.37
C GLN A 144 -9.80 5.06 14.00
N LEU A 145 -9.59 4.09 14.89
CA LEU A 145 -9.77 2.67 14.56
C LEU A 145 -11.24 2.27 14.59
N LYS A 146 -12.02 2.81 15.53
CA LYS A 146 -13.45 2.52 15.69
C LYS A 146 -14.28 2.92 14.46
N PRO A 147 -14.15 4.14 13.89
CA PRO A 147 -14.85 4.47 12.65
C PRO A 147 -14.33 3.66 11.45
N ALA A 148 -13.03 3.35 11.39
CA ALA A 148 -12.47 2.53 10.31
C ALA A 148 -13.04 1.08 10.32
N MET A 149 -13.19 0.48 11.51
CA MET A 149 -13.81 -0.84 11.66
C MET A 149 -15.30 -0.82 11.32
N ASN A 150 -16.01 0.24 11.70
CA ASN A 150 -17.42 0.39 11.34
C ASN A 150 -17.61 0.57 9.82
N ASP A 151 -16.74 1.35 9.16
CA ASP A 151 -16.76 1.51 7.70
C ASP A 151 -16.48 0.18 6.99
N LEU A 152 -15.51 -0.59 7.47
CA LEU A 152 -15.22 -1.91 6.93
C LEU A 152 -16.41 -2.88 7.09
N ALA A 153 -17.03 -2.92 8.28
CA ALA A 153 -18.20 -3.76 8.54
C ALA A 153 -19.36 -3.39 7.60
N ALA A 154 -19.62 -2.10 7.40
CA ALA A 154 -20.66 -1.62 6.49
C ALA A 154 -20.39 -2.02 5.02
N ARG A 155 -19.13 -1.94 4.56
CA ARG A 155 -18.75 -2.36 3.21
C ARG A 155 -18.91 -3.86 2.99
N ILE A 156 -18.61 -4.67 4.00
CA ILE A 156 -18.77 -6.13 3.93
C ILE A 156 -20.26 -6.46 3.82
N GLU A 157 -21.12 -5.87 4.65
CA GLU A 157 -22.56 -6.08 4.62
C GLU A 157 -23.16 -5.66 3.25
N GLU A 158 -22.73 -4.52 2.71
CA GLU A 158 -23.14 -4.08 1.38
C GLU A 158 -22.71 -5.06 0.28
N PHE A 159 -21.48 -5.58 0.36
CA PHE A 159 -20.98 -6.57 -0.58
C PHE A 159 -21.77 -7.88 -0.51
N GLU A 160 -22.04 -8.39 0.70
CA GLU A 160 -22.84 -9.59 0.90
C GLU A 160 -24.25 -9.44 0.32
N LYS A 161 -24.88 -8.28 0.54
CA LYS A 161 -26.19 -7.98 -0.03
C LYS A 161 -26.18 -7.98 -1.55
N ARG A 162 -25.23 -7.26 -2.17
CA ARG A 162 -25.10 -7.23 -3.65
C ARG A 162 -24.82 -8.61 -4.22
N ALA A 163 -23.97 -9.40 -3.56
CA ALA A 163 -23.67 -10.77 -3.98
C ALA A 163 -24.92 -11.67 -3.88
N GLY A 164 -25.74 -11.51 -2.84
CA GLY A 164 -27.02 -12.20 -2.70
C GLY A 164 -27.99 -11.85 -3.82
N GLU A 165 -28.18 -10.55 -4.09
CA GLU A 165 -29.06 -10.06 -5.16
C GLU A 165 -28.64 -10.57 -6.54
N GLN A 166 -27.33 -10.60 -6.82
CA GLN A 166 -26.78 -11.15 -8.06
C GLN A 166 -27.07 -12.64 -8.21
N ARG A 167 -26.85 -13.44 -7.15
CA ARG A 167 -27.16 -14.88 -7.18
C ARG A 167 -28.65 -15.13 -7.44
N GLU A 168 -29.54 -14.35 -6.85
CA GLU A 168 -30.98 -14.46 -7.10
C GLU A 168 -31.36 -14.05 -8.54
N ALA A 169 -30.69 -13.06 -9.11
CA ALA A 169 -30.86 -12.70 -10.52
C ALA A 169 -30.42 -13.85 -11.44
N ASP A 170 -29.22 -14.39 -11.23
CA ASP A 170 -28.67 -15.50 -12.02
C ASP A 170 -29.57 -16.73 -11.96
N LEU A 171 -30.07 -17.09 -10.78
CA LEU A 171 -30.99 -18.23 -10.62
C LEU A 171 -32.31 -18.02 -11.38
N ARG A 172 -32.82 -16.79 -11.44
CA ARG A 172 -34.02 -16.45 -12.23
C ARG A 172 -33.74 -16.59 -13.73
N ASP A 173 -32.60 -16.12 -14.18
CA ASP A 173 -32.20 -16.22 -15.60
C ASP A 173 -32.05 -17.68 -16.02
N VAL A 174 -31.38 -18.50 -15.20
CA VAL A 174 -31.25 -19.95 -15.44
C VAL A 174 -32.62 -20.62 -15.48
N LYS A 175 -33.51 -20.33 -14.54
CA LYS A 175 -34.88 -20.88 -14.53
C LYS A 175 -35.67 -20.48 -15.79
N SER A 176 -35.50 -19.24 -16.24
CA SER A 176 -36.14 -18.75 -17.47
C SER A 176 -35.62 -19.49 -18.72
N ALA A 177 -34.31 -19.76 -18.78
CA ALA A 177 -33.69 -20.50 -19.86
C ALA A 177 -34.20 -21.95 -19.94
N PHE A 178 -34.31 -22.64 -18.80
CA PHE A 178 -34.90 -23.98 -18.75
C PHE A 178 -36.36 -23.99 -19.20
N THR A 179 -37.14 -22.98 -18.80
CA THR A 179 -38.55 -22.86 -19.21
C THR A 179 -38.67 -22.67 -20.73
N LEU A 180 -37.76 -21.92 -21.35
CA LEU A 180 -37.74 -21.75 -22.81
C LEU A 180 -37.34 -23.04 -23.54
N LEU A 181 -36.37 -23.79 -23.00
CA LEU A 181 -35.99 -25.09 -23.54
C LEU A 181 -37.14 -26.09 -23.48
N ASP A 182 -37.83 -26.18 -22.35
CA ASP A 182 -38.98 -27.06 -22.17
C ASP A 182 -40.10 -26.76 -23.18
N LYS A 183 -40.39 -25.47 -23.41
CA LYS A 183 -41.32 -25.02 -24.46
C LYS A 183 -40.89 -25.42 -25.86
N ARG A 184 -39.59 -25.29 -26.19
CA ARG A 184 -39.06 -25.69 -27.51
C ARG A 184 -39.15 -27.19 -27.71
N VAL A 185 -38.76 -27.97 -26.71
CA VAL A 185 -38.83 -29.43 -26.75
C VAL A 185 -40.28 -29.89 -26.93
N SER A 186 -41.21 -29.33 -26.15
CA SER A 186 -42.64 -29.61 -26.28
C SER A 186 -43.17 -29.29 -27.68
N ASN A 187 -42.75 -28.17 -28.27
CA ASN A 187 -43.12 -27.81 -29.64
C ASN A 187 -42.60 -28.83 -30.67
N ILE A 188 -41.34 -29.28 -30.54
CA ILE A 188 -40.73 -30.30 -31.41
C ILE A 188 -41.49 -31.63 -31.31
N TYR A 189 -41.88 -32.05 -30.11
CA TYR A 189 -42.68 -33.27 -29.94
C TYR A 189 -44.06 -33.16 -30.61
N LEU A 190 -44.73 -32.01 -30.47
CA LEU A 190 -46.03 -31.77 -31.11
C LEU A 190 -45.94 -31.74 -32.63
N THR A 191 -44.87 -31.18 -33.21
CA THR A 191 -44.66 -31.19 -34.66
C THR A 191 -44.32 -32.60 -35.16
N ALA A 192 -43.46 -33.34 -34.47
CA ALA A 192 -43.14 -34.73 -34.81
C ALA A 192 -44.39 -35.63 -34.78
N ALA A 193 -45.26 -35.49 -33.76
CA ALA A 193 -46.49 -36.27 -33.66
C ALA A 193 -47.49 -35.99 -34.82
N ARG A 194 -47.44 -34.80 -35.42
CA ARG A 194 -48.27 -34.45 -36.59
C ARG A 194 -47.76 -35.02 -37.91
N TYR A 195 -46.48 -35.37 -38.01
CA TYR A 195 -45.86 -35.85 -39.26
C TYR A 195 -45.54 -37.35 -39.28
N GLY A 196 -45.68 -38.07 -38.16
CA GLY A 196 -45.38 -39.51 -38.06
C GLY A 196 -46.61 -40.44 -38.05
N GLY A 197 -47.76 -39.99 -38.54
CA GLY A 197 -49.05 -40.68 -38.46
C GLY A 197 -49.59 -41.26 -39.78
N ASP A 198 -48.74 -41.43 -40.80
CA ASP A 198 -49.05 -42.10 -42.07
C ASP A 198 -48.26 -43.42 -42.19
#